data_AF-A0A9E5BBZ5-F1
#
_entry.id   AF-A0A9E5BBZ5-F1
#
_cell.length_a   1.000
_cell.length_b   1.000
_cell.length_c   1.000
_cell.angle_alpha   90.00
_cell.angle_beta   90.00
_cell.angle_gamma   90.00
#
_symmetry.space_group_name_H-M   'P 1'
#
loop_
_entity.id
_entity.type
_entity.pdbx_description
1 polymer ?
#
loop_
_entity_poly.entity_id
_entity_poly.type
_entity_poly.pdbx_seq_one_letter_code
_entity_poly.pdbx_strand_id
1 'polypeptide(L)'
;DAALTSAAAGDGSKIRAMYDGFYYQDAGFEDLRNTFEASVAISCVDDADRTPVGDLAQVAPRLHTFFAPDQLCARWPARASETSALVSDGGTPTLIIGATKDPASPFAGVLATARESGNARLITVEGNRHTSYLGVDCVTHLVDAYLIDLTDPGDTMCPAGSTISE
;
A
#
# COMPACT_ATOMS: atom_id res chain seq x y z
N ASP A 1 4.47 -13.24 16.18
CA ASP A 1 4.70 -13.59 17.60
C ASP A 1 6.17 -13.83 17.97
N ALA A 2 6.92 -14.68 17.25
CA ALA A 2 8.31 -15.00 17.62
C ALA A 2 9.26 -13.80 17.81
N ALA A 3 9.12 -12.74 17.00
CA ALA A 3 9.94 -11.52 17.13
C ALA A 3 9.65 -10.75 18.43
N LEU A 4 8.37 -10.59 18.78
CA LEU A 4 7.95 -9.92 20.02
C LEU A 4 8.35 -10.74 21.25
N THR A 5 8.21 -12.07 21.19
CA THR A 5 8.64 -12.96 22.28
C THR A 5 10.15 -12.87 22.53
N SER A 6 10.97 -12.82 21.47
CA SER A 6 12.44 -12.70 21.61
C SER A 6 12.82 -11.34 22.20
N ALA A 7 12.18 -10.26 21.73
CA ALA A 7 12.44 -8.92 22.23
C ALA A 7 12.06 -8.75 23.71
N ALA A 8 10.96 -9.37 24.16
CA ALA A 8 10.57 -9.38 25.57
C ALA A 8 11.60 -10.10 26.47
N ALA A 9 12.40 -11.00 25.90
CA ALA A 9 13.52 -11.67 26.57
C ALA A 9 14.86 -10.90 26.46
N GLY A 10 14.86 -9.69 25.89
CA GLY A 10 16.05 -8.87 25.68
C GLY A 10 16.77 -9.09 24.35
N ASP A 11 16.24 -9.92 23.45
CA ASP A 11 16.80 -10.16 22.11
C ASP A 11 16.00 -9.45 21.02
N GLY A 12 16.46 -8.26 20.63
CA GLY A 12 15.88 -7.45 19.57
C GLY A 12 16.24 -7.86 18.14
N SER A 13 17.02 -8.92 17.94
CA SER A 13 17.59 -9.27 16.62
C SER A 13 16.53 -9.44 15.53
N LYS A 14 15.40 -10.08 15.85
CA LYS A 14 14.31 -10.34 14.90
C LYS A 14 13.52 -9.08 14.53
N ILE A 15 13.33 -8.16 15.47
CA ILE A 15 12.70 -6.86 15.18
C ILE A 15 13.65 -6.03 14.31
N ARG A 16 14.95 -6.03 14.64
CA ARG A 16 15.97 -5.36 13.81
C ARG A 16 16.01 -5.94 12.40
N ALA A 17 15.97 -7.25 12.24
CA ALA A 17 15.93 -7.89 10.92
C ALA A 17 14.67 -7.50 10.10
N MET A 18 13.51 -7.35 10.75
CA MET A 18 12.30 -6.85 10.08
C MET A 18 12.44 -5.39 9.63
N TYR A 19 13.01 -4.53 10.48
CA TYR A 19 13.31 -3.14 10.14
C TYR A 19 14.32 -3.06 9.00
N ASP A 20 15.40 -3.82 9.11
CA ASP A 20 16.45 -3.88 8.10
C ASP A 20 15.90 -4.41 6.79
N GLY A 21 15.01 -5.41 6.84
CA GLY A 21 14.28 -5.87 5.66
C GLY A 21 13.45 -4.75 5.03
N PHE A 22 12.60 -4.07 5.80
CA PHE A 22 11.72 -3.03 5.27
C PHE A 22 12.46 -1.91 4.53
N TYR A 23 13.61 -1.47 5.06
CA TYR A 23 14.38 -0.37 4.46
C TYR A 23 15.54 -0.84 3.54
N TYR A 24 16.05 -2.06 3.72
CA TYR A 24 17.33 -2.49 3.15
C TYR A 24 17.34 -3.91 2.52
N GLN A 25 16.20 -4.59 2.25
CA GLN A 25 16.17 -5.98 1.69
C GLN A 25 17.24 -6.28 0.62
N ASP A 26 18.09 -7.27 0.87
CA ASP A 26 19.35 -7.66 0.20
C ASP A 26 19.42 -7.76 -1.35
N ALA A 27 20.58 -7.39 -1.91
CA ALA A 27 21.24 -7.84 -3.17
C ALA A 27 22.36 -6.85 -3.60
N GLY A 28 23.40 -6.67 -2.76
CA GLY A 28 24.70 -6.13 -3.22
C GLY A 28 24.81 -4.64 -3.57
N PHE A 29 23.82 -3.81 -3.23
CA PHE A 29 23.82 -2.35 -3.49
C PHE A 29 23.36 -1.51 -2.28
N GLU A 30 23.67 -1.97 -1.07
CA GLU A 30 23.28 -1.32 0.19
C GLU A 30 23.69 0.16 0.23
N ASP A 31 24.87 0.50 -0.32
CA ASP A 31 25.41 1.86 -0.37
C ASP A 31 24.73 2.80 -1.38
N LEU A 32 23.86 2.28 -2.27
CA LEU A 32 23.23 3.04 -3.35
C LEU A 32 21.70 3.16 -3.20
N ARG A 33 21.14 2.70 -2.08
CA ARG A 33 19.70 2.79 -1.86
C ARG A 33 19.30 4.17 -1.38
N ASN A 34 18.37 4.75 -2.12
CA ASN A 34 17.72 6.00 -1.78
C ASN A 34 16.19 5.85 -1.73
N THR A 35 15.65 4.63 -1.53
CA THR A 35 14.20 4.37 -1.63
C THR A 35 13.41 5.22 -0.65
N PHE A 36 13.91 5.40 0.57
CA PHE A 36 13.28 6.27 1.56
C PHE A 36 13.38 7.74 1.16
N GLU A 37 14.57 8.21 0.80
CA GLU A 37 14.83 9.59 0.37
C GLU A 37 14.01 9.96 -0.87
N ALA A 38 13.95 9.07 -1.85
CA ALA A 38 13.16 9.21 -3.06
C ALA A 38 11.66 9.17 -2.74
N SER A 39 11.20 8.24 -1.88
CA SER A 39 9.80 8.19 -1.46
C SER A 39 9.37 9.50 -0.82
N VAL A 40 10.16 10.06 0.09
CA VAL A 40 9.86 11.37 0.70
C VAL A 40 9.85 12.46 -0.38
N ALA A 41 10.88 12.51 -1.24
CA ALA A 41 10.99 13.54 -2.26
C ALA A 41 9.82 13.53 -3.26
N ILE A 42 9.36 12.35 -3.67
CA ILE A 42 8.22 12.14 -4.58
C ILE A 42 6.92 12.47 -3.85
N SER A 43 6.65 11.86 -2.70
CA SER A 43 5.39 12.08 -1.98
C SER A 43 5.17 13.55 -1.61
N CYS A 44 6.22 14.29 -1.23
CA CYS A 44 6.09 15.70 -0.87
C CYS A 44 5.83 16.65 -2.06
N VAL A 45 6.03 16.18 -3.30
CA VAL A 45 5.65 16.91 -4.50
C VAL A 45 4.40 16.35 -5.17
N ASP A 46 3.94 15.16 -4.82
CA ASP A 46 2.70 14.59 -5.38
C ASP A 46 1.44 15.14 -4.70
N ASP A 47 1.52 15.52 -3.42
CA ASP A 47 0.40 16.11 -2.67
C ASP A 47 0.64 17.58 -2.33
N ALA A 48 -0.35 18.41 -2.66
CA ALA A 48 -0.38 19.82 -2.28
C ALA A 48 -0.82 20.03 -0.83
N ASP A 49 -1.56 19.07 -0.25
CA ASP A 49 -1.88 19.06 1.16
C ASP A 49 -0.63 18.71 1.97
N ARG A 50 -0.22 19.65 2.82
CA ARG A 50 0.93 19.53 3.71
C ARG A 50 0.52 19.68 5.16
N THR A 51 -0.77 19.49 5.44
CA THR A 51 -1.31 19.55 6.79
C THR A 51 -0.60 18.49 7.62
N PRO A 52 0.15 18.88 8.66
CA PRO A 52 0.77 17.90 9.53
C PRO A 52 -0.32 17.00 10.10
N VAL A 53 -0.05 15.70 10.17
CA VAL A 53 -0.93 14.78 10.91
C VAL A 53 -1.15 15.35 12.30
N GLY A 54 -2.40 15.31 12.77
CA GLY A 54 -2.76 15.67 14.14
C GLY A 54 -2.07 14.77 15.17
N ASP A 55 -2.62 14.64 16.38
CA ASP A 55 -1.98 13.81 17.40
C ASP A 55 -1.97 12.31 17.01
N LEU A 56 -0.87 11.87 16.40
CA LEU A 56 -0.63 10.49 15.99
C LEU A 56 -0.73 9.52 17.17
N ALA A 57 -0.35 9.95 18.38
CA ALA A 57 -0.45 9.11 19.56
C ALA A 57 -1.91 8.84 19.94
N GLN A 58 -2.85 9.72 19.58
CA GLN A 58 -4.28 9.52 19.81
C GLN A 58 -4.87 8.48 18.86
N VAL A 59 -4.51 8.54 17.56
CA VAL A 59 -5.11 7.68 16.52
C VAL A 59 -4.36 6.36 16.32
N ALA A 60 -3.05 6.35 16.57
CA ALA A 60 -2.17 5.19 16.40
C ALA A 60 -1.16 5.11 17.56
N PRO A 61 -1.60 4.83 18.80
CA PRO A 61 -0.77 4.90 20.01
C PRO A 61 0.43 3.94 20.05
N ARG A 62 0.46 2.96 19.14
CA ARG A 62 1.56 1.99 19.00
C ARG A 62 2.53 2.35 17.89
N LEU A 63 2.22 3.37 17.10
CA LEU A 63 3.02 3.83 15.98
C LEU A 63 3.88 5.02 16.42
N HIS A 64 5.18 4.94 16.17
CA HIS A 64 6.09 6.05 16.45
C HIS A 64 5.88 7.17 15.42
N THR A 65 6.04 8.44 15.83
CA THR A 65 5.85 9.62 14.94
C THR A 65 6.79 9.63 13.73
N PHE A 66 7.89 8.88 13.78
CA PHE A 66 8.79 8.61 12.66
C PHE A 66 8.06 8.07 11.41
N PHE A 67 6.96 7.35 11.58
CA PHE A 67 6.19 6.76 10.47
C PHE A 67 5.17 7.71 9.83
N ALA A 68 5.21 9.00 10.14
CA ALA A 68 4.33 10.00 9.54
C ALA A 68 5.09 10.88 8.53
N PRO A 69 5.14 10.49 7.24
CA PRO A 69 5.90 11.22 6.21
C PRO A 69 5.39 12.64 5.99
N ASP A 70 4.11 12.93 6.27
CA ASP A 70 3.53 14.28 6.15
C ASP A 70 4.25 15.31 7.04
N GLN A 71 4.86 14.85 8.15
CA GLN A 71 5.70 15.68 9.01
C GLN A 71 6.98 16.16 8.29
N LEU A 72 7.51 15.36 7.37
CA LEU A 72 8.66 15.72 6.52
C LEU A 72 8.21 16.65 5.39
N CYS A 73 7.01 16.44 4.83
CA CYS A 73 6.49 17.25 3.73
C CYS A 73 6.05 18.65 4.14
N ALA A 74 5.65 18.86 5.40
CA ALA A 74 5.28 20.16 5.95
C ALA A 74 6.37 21.24 5.79
N ARG A 75 7.65 20.84 5.64
CA ARG A 75 8.79 21.73 5.45
C ARG A 75 9.46 21.58 4.08
N TRP A 76 8.88 20.83 3.16
CA TRP A 76 9.50 20.55 1.87
C TRP A 76 9.62 21.82 0.99
N PRO A 77 10.81 22.12 0.43
CA PRO A 77 11.05 23.41 -0.21
C PRO A 77 10.46 23.54 -1.62
N ALA A 78 10.30 22.41 -2.34
CA ALA A 78 9.69 22.42 -3.67
C ALA A 78 8.16 22.57 -3.57
N ARG A 79 7.51 23.12 -4.59
CA ARG A 79 6.04 23.14 -4.69
C ARG A 79 5.53 21.77 -5.12
N ALA A 80 4.32 21.41 -4.70
CA ALA A 80 3.62 20.25 -5.25
C ALA A 80 3.31 20.42 -6.75
N SER A 81 3.34 19.30 -7.46
CA SER A 81 2.90 19.13 -8.83
C SER A 81 1.39 19.30 -8.93
N GLU A 82 0.89 19.61 -10.13
CA GLU A 82 -0.54 19.60 -10.37
C GLU A 82 -1.03 18.15 -10.48
N THR A 83 -2.10 17.83 -9.76
CA THR A 83 -2.75 16.53 -9.86
C THR A 83 -3.73 16.52 -11.04
N SER A 84 -3.76 15.42 -11.76
CA SER A 84 -4.72 15.19 -12.85
C SER A 84 -5.88 14.35 -12.35
N ALA A 85 -7.06 14.53 -12.94
CA ALA A 85 -8.19 13.67 -12.65
C ALA A 85 -7.89 12.23 -13.07
N LEU A 86 -8.22 11.27 -12.22
CA LEU A 86 -8.14 9.85 -12.55
C LEU A 86 -9.38 9.48 -13.39
N VAL A 87 -9.27 9.54 -14.70
CA VAL A 87 -10.34 9.10 -15.61
C VAL A 87 -9.80 8.02 -16.54
N SER A 88 -10.45 6.86 -16.56
CA SER A 88 -10.20 5.85 -17.59
C SER A 88 -11.03 6.20 -18.82
N ASP A 89 -10.37 6.61 -19.90
CA ASP A 89 -10.99 6.95 -21.19
C ASP A 89 -11.08 5.73 -22.14
N GLY A 90 -10.58 4.58 -21.70
CA GLY A 90 -10.62 3.33 -22.43
C GLY A 90 -11.98 2.63 -22.39
N GLY A 91 -12.30 1.90 -23.46
CA GLY A 91 -13.49 1.05 -23.52
C GLY A 91 -13.43 -0.20 -22.62
N THR A 92 -12.23 -0.53 -22.11
CA THR A 92 -12.01 -1.68 -21.23
C THR A 92 -12.02 -1.23 -19.76
N PRO A 93 -12.82 -1.86 -18.87
CA PRO A 93 -12.87 -1.48 -17.46
C PRO A 93 -11.54 -1.67 -16.74
N THR A 94 -11.10 -0.72 -15.93
CA THR A 94 -9.91 -0.84 -15.08
C THR A 94 -10.18 -1.76 -13.88
N LEU A 95 -9.33 -2.75 -13.62
CA LEU A 95 -9.42 -3.53 -12.38
C LEU A 95 -8.83 -2.73 -11.20
N ILE A 96 -9.64 -2.51 -10.17
CA ILE A 96 -9.22 -1.92 -8.90
C ILE A 96 -9.34 -2.99 -7.83
N ILE A 97 -8.25 -3.26 -7.11
CA ILE A 97 -8.14 -4.36 -6.17
C ILE A 97 -7.80 -3.79 -4.79
N GLY A 98 -8.51 -4.21 -3.75
CA GLY A 98 -8.20 -3.76 -2.40
C GLY A 98 -8.71 -4.68 -1.30
N ALA A 99 -7.91 -4.80 -0.24
CA ALA A 99 -8.31 -5.55 0.94
C ALA A 99 -9.09 -4.67 1.93
N THR A 100 -10.14 -5.24 2.51
CA THR A 100 -11.03 -4.58 3.48
C THR A 100 -10.30 -4.02 4.71
N LYS A 101 -9.16 -4.60 5.10
CA LYS A 101 -8.34 -4.17 6.24
C LYS A 101 -6.87 -3.98 5.84
N ASP A 102 -6.63 -3.42 4.65
CA ASP A 102 -5.30 -3.02 4.23
C ASP A 102 -4.76 -1.88 5.12
N PRO A 103 -3.62 -2.06 5.80
CA PRO A 103 -3.06 -1.05 6.71
C PRO A 103 -2.33 0.10 6.00
N ALA A 104 -1.97 -0.06 4.72
CA ALA A 104 -1.17 0.93 3.97
C ALA A 104 -2.01 1.69 2.93
N SER A 105 -2.94 1.00 2.26
CA SER A 105 -3.91 1.61 1.33
C SER A 105 -5.34 1.35 1.81
N PRO A 106 -5.90 2.20 2.72
CA PRO A 106 -7.20 1.96 3.32
C PRO A 106 -8.30 1.75 2.29
N PHE A 107 -9.21 0.82 2.57
CA PHE A 107 -10.26 0.41 1.64
C PHE A 107 -11.16 1.57 1.18
N ALA A 108 -11.35 2.60 2.00
CA ALA A 108 -12.08 3.81 1.60
C ALA A 108 -11.43 4.53 0.40
N GLY A 109 -10.10 4.57 0.34
CA GLY A 109 -9.34 5.10 -0.80
C GLY A 109 -9.56 4.25 -2.05
N VAL A 110 -9.55 2.91 -1.91
CA VAL A 110 -9.84 1.98 -3.01
C VAL A 110 -11.24 2.23 -3.59
N LEU A 111 -12.25 2.43 -2.74
CA LEU A 111 -13.60 2.76 -3.18
C LEU A 111 -13.67 4.12 -3.89
N ALA A 112 -12.92 5.12 -3.42
CA ALA A 112 -12.84 6.42 -4.07
C ALA A 112 -12.18 6.32 -5.45
N THR A 113 -11.04 5.64 -5.55
CA THR A 113 -10.32 5.37 -6.81
C THR A 113 -11.22 4.65 -7.82
N ALA A 114 -11.95 3.62 -7.41
CA ALA A 114 -12.88 2.91 -8.29
C ALA A 114 -14.01 3.82 -8.82
N ARG A 115 -14.53 4.72 -7.98
CA ARG A 115 -15.56 5.69 -8.37
C ARG A 115 -15.00 6.75 -9.33
N GLU A 116 -13.84 7.30 -9.02
CA GLU A 116 -13.21 8.37 -9.81
C GLU A 116 -12.80 7.86 -11.19
N SER A 117 -12.30 6.62 -11.29
CA SER A 117 -11.90 6.01 -12.56
C SER A 117 -13.03 5.94 -13.60
N GLY A 118 -14.29 5.95 -13.18
CA GLY A 118 -15.48 6.03 -14.04
C GLY A 118 -15.87 4.71 -14.73
N ASN A 119 -14.89 3.93 -15.20
CA ASN A 119 -15.08 2.59 -15.76
C ASN A 119 -14.15 1.61 -15.06
N ALA A 120 -14.58 1.09 -13.92
CA ALA A 120 -13.80 0.17 -13.10
C ALA A 120 -14.57 -1.12 -12.77
N ARG A 121 -13.82 -2.14 -12.38
CA ARG A 121 -14.31 -3.33 -11.67
C ARG A 121 -13.58 -3.45 -10.34
N LEU A 122 -14.33 -3.58 -9.27
CA LEU A 122 -13.78 -3.68 -7.93
C LEU A 122 -13.64 -5.16 -7.54
N ILE A 123 -12.40 -5.60 -7.32
CA ILE A 123 -12.11 -6.88 -6.67
C ILE A 123 -11.81 -6.61 -5.19
N THR A 124 -12.75 -6.95 -4.33
CA THR A 124 -12.61 -6.79 -2.88
C THR A 124 -12.01 -8.03 -2.26
N VAL A 125 -11.02 -7.87 -1.39
CA VAL A 125 -10.40 -8.98 -0.65
C VAL A 125 -10.74 -8.87 0.83
N GLU A 126 -11.37 -9.89 1.39
CA GLU A 126 -11.65 -9.92 2.82
C GLU A 126 -10.40 -10.26 3.63
N GLY A 127 -9.99 -9.38 4.57
CA GLY A 127 -8.85 -9.65 5.46
C GLY A 127 -7.84 -8.51 5.60
N ASN A 128 -6.82 -8.77 6.43
CA ASN A 128 -5.71 -7.86 6.69
C ASN A 128 -4.54 -8.19 5.76
N ARG A 129 -4.29 -7.35 4.76
CA ARG A 129 -3.21 -7.54 3.79
C ARG A 129 -2.97 -6.23 3.05
N HIS A 130 -1.72 -5.97 2.68
CA HIS A 130 -1.39 -4.96 1.69
C HIS A 130 -1.11 -5.60 0.33
N THR A 131 -1.70 -5.07 -0.76
CA THR A 131 -1.73 -5.67 -2.12
C THR A 131 -2.40 -7.05 -2.16
N SER A 132 -2.65 -7.66 -3.34
CA SER A 132 -3.30 -8.99 -3.37
C SER A 132 -3.03 -9.83 -4.62
N TYR A 133 -2.73 -9.23 -5.77
CA TYR A 133 -2.35 -9.98 -6.96
C TYR A 133 -1.06 -10.77 -6.71
N LEU A 134 -1.00 -12.02 -7.17
CA LEU A 134 0.07 -13.00 -6.89
C LEU A 134 0.18 -13.46 -5.42
N GLY A 135 -0.66 -12.95 -4.51
CA GLY A 135 -0.65 -13.34 -3.08
C GLY A 135 -1.97 -13.94 -2.57
N VAL A 136 -3.00 -13.98 -3.42
CA VAL A 136 -4.33 -14.52 -3.13
C VAL A 136 -4.84 -15.20 -4.40
N ASP A 137 -5.01 -16.52 -4.38
CA ASP A 137 -5.33 -17.31 -5.59
C ASP A 137 -6.59 -16.84 -6.32
N CYS A 138 -7.62 -16.46 -5.56
CA CYS A 138 -8.85 -15.89 -6.12
C CYS A 138 -8.55 -14.63 -6.95
N VAL A 139 -7.70 -13.73 -6.44
CA VAL A 139 -7.33 -12.50 -7.14
C VAL A 139 -6.44 -12.81 -8.33
N THR A 140 -5.46 -13.69 -8.16
CA THR A 140 -4.57 -14.12 -9.26
C THR A 140 -5.38 -14.67 -10.43
N HIS A 141 -6.31 -15.60 -10.19
CA HIS A 141 -7.15 -16.15 -11.26
C HIS A 141 -8.01 -15.09 -11.97
N LEU A 142 -8.60 -14.16 -11.24
CA LEU A 142 -9.43 -13.11 -11.82
C LEU A 142 -8.61 -12.13 -12.67
N VAL A 143 -7.43 -11.74 -12.17
CA VAL A 143 -6.51 -10.85 -12.89
C VAL A 143 -5.93 -11.54 -14.12
N ASP A 144 -5.54 -12.80 -14.01
CA ASP A 144 -5.03 -13.58 -15.15
C ASP A 144 -6.08 -13.73 -16.24
N ALA A 145 -7.32 -14.11 -15.88
CA ALA A 145 -8.42 -14.22 -16.85
C ALA A 145 -8.75 -12.88 -17.53
N TYR A 146 -8.62 -11.76 -16.80
CA TYR A 146 -8.82 -10.44 -17.37
C TYR A 146 -7.67 -10.02 -18.30
N LEU A 147 -6.41 -10.25 -17.92
CA LEU A 147 -5.25 -9.82 -18.70
C LEU A 147 -4.95 -10.73 -19.90
N ILE A 148 -5.19 -12.04 -19.78
CA ILE A 148 -4.86 -13.05 -20.79
C ILE A 148 -6.06 -13.30 -21.70
N ASP A 149 -7.23 -13.57 -21.12
CA ASP A 149 -8.43 -14.01 -21.84
C ASP A 149 -9.43 -12.88 -22.09
N LEU A 150 -9.14 -11.65 -21.63
CA LEU A 150 -10.03 -10.48 -21.73
C LEU A 150 -11.40 -10.72 -21.08
N THR A 151 -11.46 -11.56 -20.06
CA THR A 151 -12.69 -11.87 -19.33
C THR A 151 -12.95 -10.79 -18.28
N ASP A 152 -14.08 -10.09 -18.39
CA ASP A 152 -14.53 -9.13 -17.37
C ASP A 152 -15.01 -9.89 -16.11
N PRO A 153 -14.33 -9.75 -14.96
CA PRO A 153 -14.73 -10.46 -13.74
C PRO A 153 -15.98 -9.87 -13.09
N GLY A 154 -16.44 -8.69 -13.51
CA GLY A 154 -17.44 -7.93 -12.76
C GLY A 154 -16.89 -7.45 -11.40
N ASP A 155 -17.73 -6.77 -10.62
CA ASP A 155 -17.42 -6.52 -9.22
C ASP A 155 -17.49 -7.83 -8.44
N THR A 156 -16.40 -8.19 -7.77
CA THR A 156 -16.23 -9.51 -7.14
C THR A 156 -15.63 -9.40 -5.74
N MET A 157 -16.02 -10.32 -4.86
CA MET A 157 -15.43 -10.50 -3.52
C MET A 157 -14.63 -11.80 -3.47
N CYS A 158 -13.36 -11.70 -3.09
CA CYS A 158 -12.52 -12.83 -2.72
C CYS A 158 -12.58 -13.03 -1.18
N PRO A 159 -13.07 -14.19 -0.71
CA PRO A 159 -13.26 -14.45 0.72
C PRO A 159 -11.93 -14.67 1.45
N ALA A 160 -11.96 -14.47 2.77
CA ALA A 160 -10.81 -14.75 3.63
C ALA A 160 -10.39 -16.23 3.54
N GLY A 161 -9.09 -16.50 3.45
CA GLY A 161 -8.55 -17.87 3.38
C GLY A 161 -8.48 -18.46 1.98
N SER A 162 -8.71 -17.66 0.92
CA SER A 162 -8.22 -18.01 -0.41
C SER A 162 -6.71 -18.22 -0.32
N THR A 163 -6.25 -19.38 -0.79
CA THR A 163 -4.87 -19.86 -0.61
C THR A 163 -3.87 -18.84 -1.13
N ILE A 164 -2.75 -18.73 -0.43
CA ILE A 164 -1.61 -17.93 -0.85
C ILE A 164 -0.81 -18.84 -1.77
N SER A 165 -0.69 -18.50 -3.04
CA SER A 165 0.33 -19.11 -3.92
C SER A 165 1.70 -18.80 -3.31
N GLU A 166 2.40 -19.83 -2.82
CA GLU A 166 3.84 -19.77 -2.50
C GLU A 166 4.69 -19.89 -3.76
#